data_AF-A0AAV0VED2-F1
#
_entry.id   AF-A0AAV0VED2-F1
#
_cell.length_a   1.000
_cell.length_b   1.000
_cell.length_c   1.000
_cell.angle_alpha   90.00
_cell.angle_beta   90.00
_cell.angle_gamma   90.00
#
_symmetry.space_group_name_H-M   'P 1'
#
loop_
_entity.id
_entity.type
_entity.pdbx_description
1 polymer ?
#
loop_
_entity_poly.entity_id
_entity_poly.type
_entity_poly.pdbx_seq_one_letter_code
_entity_poly.pdbx_strand_id
1 'polypeptide(L)'
;MAVITEAEVVLAIRALSRHKAPGTDGLGNDFYKDLQSLLVPPLVAVANETIHGAQPPQSFMEALIIPLRKKGDSDDAMDYRPIFLLQTGYKRRSDYLDLTTKFLALIQRLHTNTTARFTVNGELSSIRKIRSGIWQGCPLAPLLFLVVVEVLAVAIQTSPQLQGLTLKGAHTQTHIFSGFVDDSSLFLQQASLLWPAMEIIIEFGRLSGLQVQPTKSQIIFLNTAIRQLTYQGIAVVAPSTTTRYLGYQVGTGKLRNINWALRIKNAQRRLLTATRVAVSLSPQQFLTCSSLQTTQTFEYCWASDGGVPGASWMQTQIMWESQNDGCNGGMTHGAFMDAAQNNWSLVTELTMPYDDENAGGSSAANASSMCTVGADKAAASITGYEQIVGIDCTVSSNCKLLLRLALEKQPIAVAITSNGGFDDYAGGFYNCPNNGVMASKNDLNHALLLVGYGTDSVHGDYWILKNSYGSLWGDDGFLKLVADTKINCGLNIFPVIPIGAKAGVQAPTTFEHRVLILNAIVLPGILFTAAVFEPPGWVLQQLDHLYKKFL
;
A
#
# COMPACT_ATOMS: atom_id res chain seq x y z
N MET A 1 2.46 -12.29 -42.79
CA MET A 1 2.51 -12.61 -41.35
C MET A 1 2.09 -11.38 -40.57
N ALA A 2 1.46 -11.57 -39.42
CA ALA A 2 0.77 -10.49 -38.76
C ALA A 2 1.74 -9.71 -37.83
N VAL A 3 1.80 -8.38 -37.98
CA VAL A 3 2.81 -7.48 -37.39
C VAL A 3 2.21 -6.69 -36.21
N ILE A 4 3.00 -6.40 -35.17
CA ILE A 4 2.67 -5.46 -34.09
C ILE A 4 3.12 -4.06 -34.50
N THR A 5 2.20 -3.11 -34.35
CA THR A 5 2.36 -1.69 -34.69
C THR A 5 2.80 -0.85 -33.49
N GLU A 6 3.39 0.33 -33.76
CA GLU A 6 3.70 1.31 -32.72
C GLU A 6 2.45 1.79 -31.97
N ALA A 7 1.33 1.95 -32.67
CA ALA A 7 0.06 2.37 -32.06
C ALA A 7 -0.43 1.37 -30.99
N GLU A 8 -0.33 0.06 -31.26
CA GLU A 8 -0.68 -0.98 -30.29
C GLU A 8 0.23 -0.93 -29.05
N VAL A 9 1.53 -0.69 -29.23
CA VAL A 9 2.49 -0.58 -28.12
C VAL A 9 2.25 0.70 -27.29
N VAL A 10 1.97 1.83 -27.94
CA VAL A 10 1.63 3.10 -27.26
C VAL A 10 0.36 2.94 -26.41
N LEU A 11 -0.67 2.30 -26.96
CA LEU A 11 -1.91 2.02 -26.23
C LEU A 11 -1.66 1.11 -25.03
N ALA A 12 -0.86 0.06 -25.20
CA ALA A 12 -0.49 -0.85 -24.12
C ALA A 12 0.24 -0.11 -22.98
N ILE A 13 1.21 0.75 -23.30
CA ILE A 13 1.94 1.56 -22.31
C ILE A 13 1.00 2.53 -21.59
N ARG A 14 0.12 3.23 -22.32
CA ARG A 14 -0.83 4.19 -21.72
C ARG A 14 -1.78 3.51 -20.74
N ALA A 15 -2.20 2.29 -21.04
CA ALA A 15 -3.11 1.50 -20.21
C ALA A 15 -2.48 0.96 -18.91
N LEU A 16 -1.14 1.00 -18.76
CA LEU A 16 -0.48 0.62 -17.51
C LEU A 16 -0.91 1.54 -16.36
N SER A 17 -1.05 1.04 -15.14
CA SER A 17 -1.25 1.89 -13.97
C SER A 17 0.12 2.37 -13.45
N ARG A 18 0.24 3.63 -13.04
CA ARG A 18 1.45 4.14 -12.36
C ARG A 18 1.66 3.46 -10.99
N HIS A 19 2.87 3.55 -10.45
CA HIS A 19 3.21 3.07 -9.09
C HIS A 19 2.95 1.58 -8.87
N LYS A 20 3.36 0.76 -9.85
CA LYS A 20 3.31 -0.71 -9.75
C LYS A 20 4.72 -1.26 -9.62
N ALA A 21 4.88 -2.21 -8.70
CA ALA A 21 6.16 -2.87 -8.45
C ALA A 21 6.76 -3.45 -9.75
N PRO A 22 8.05 -3.18 -10.02
CA PRO A 22 8.75 -3.66 -11.21
C PRO A 22 9.02 -5.17 -11.13
N GLY A 23 9.49 -5.75 -12.24
CA GLY A 23 10.02 -7.11 -12.26
C GLY A 23 11.47 -7.15 -11.77
N THR A 24 12.23 -8.18 -12.17
CA THR A 24 13.62 -8.36 -11.74
C THR A 24 14.58 -7.31 -12.31
N ASP A 25 14.16 -6.50 -13.30
CA ASP A 25 14.99 -5.44 -13.89
C ASP A 25 14.87 -4.09 -13.16
N GLY A 26 13.95 -3.95 -12.20
CA GLY A 26 13.71 -2.69 -11.48
C GLY A 26 12.97 -1.62 -12.29
N LEU A 27 12.63 -1.87 -13.55
CA LEU A 27 11.98 -0.89 -14.44
C LEU A 27 10.45 -0.93 -14.29
N GLY A 28 9.92 0.04 -13.53
CA GLY A 28 8.49 0.17 -13.24
C GLY A 28 7.66 0.70 -14.41
N ASN A 29 6.34 0.70 -14.25
CA ASN A 29 5.42 1.23 -15.27
C ASN A 29 5.67 2.72 -15.58
N ASP A 30 6.16 3.48 -14.60
CA ASP A 30 6.46 4.91 -14.73
C ASP A 30 7.58 5.15 -15.75
N PHE A 31 8.67 4.38 -15.68
CA PHE A 31 9.76 4.40 -16.68
C PHE A 31 9.25 4.24 -18.12
N TYR A 32 8.34 3.28 -18.34
CA TYR A 32 7.79 3.02 -19.68
C TYR A 32 6.85 4.13 -20.16
N LYS A 33 6.13 4.79 -19.24
CA LYS A 33 5.25 5.90 -19.56
C LYS A 33 6.01 7.18 -19.84
N ASP A 34 6.99 7.50 -18.99
CA ASP A 34 7.74 8.75 -19.05
C ASP A 34 8.72 8.76 -20.24
N LEU A 35 9.26 7.59 -20.60
CA LEU A 35 10.15 7.41 -21.75
C LEU A 35 9.46 6.74 -22.96
N GLN A 36 8.13 6.85 -23.06
CA GLN A 36 7.33 6.20 -24.10
C GLN A 36 7.88 6.44 -25.52
N SER A 37 8.25 7.68 -25.84
CA SER A 37 8.75 8.05 -27.17
C SER A 37 10.06 7.34 -27.55
N LEU A 38 10.90 7.02 -26.58
CA LEU A 38 12.19 6.34 -26.78
C LEU A 38 12.05 4.81 -26.80
N LEU A 39 11.09 4.27 -26.03
CA LEU A 39 10.95 2.84 -25.81
C LEU A 39 10.04 2.15 -26.83
N VAL A 40 9.11 2.87 -27.47
CA VAL A 40 8.16 2.27 -28.42
C VAL A 40 8.88 1.58 -29.60
N PRO A 41 9.84 2.22 -30.31
CA PRO A 41 10.51 1.57 -31.44
C PRO A 41 11.23 0.24 -31.08
N PRO A 42 12.09 0.16 -30.04
CA PRO A 42 12.73 -1.10 -29.68
C PRO A 42 11.72 -2.15 -29.16
N LEU A 43 10.65 -1.74 -28.47
CA LEU A 43 9.62 -2.68 -28.01
C LEU A 43 8.83 -3.29 -29.18
N VAL A 44 8.56 -2.51 -30.24
CA VAL A 44 7.95 -3.02 -31.48
C VAL A 44 8.87 -4.02 -32.17
N ALA A 45 10.16 -3.71 -32.28
CA ALA A 45 11.14 -4.61 -32.88
C ALA A 45 11.19 -5.96 -32.14
N VAL A 46 11.42 -5.92 -30.82
CA VAL A 46 11.44 -7.12 -29.97
C VAL A 46 10.14 -7.91 -30.08
N ALA A 47 8.99 -7.22 -30.09
CA ALA A 47 7.70 -7.89 -30.17
C ALA A 47 7.48 -8.58 -31.52
N ASN A 48 7.90 -7.97 -32.63
CA ASN A 48 7.80 -8.56 -33.96
C ASN A 48 8.77 -9.73 -34.14
N GLU A 49 10.03 -9.60 -33.71
CA GLU A 49 10.98 -10.71 -33.70
C GLU A 49 10.45 -11.90 -32.89
N THR A 50 9.89 -11.60 -31.71
CA THR A 50 9.26 -12.59 -30.82
C THR A 50 7.97 -13.18 -31.39
N ILE A 51 7.31 -12.56 -32.37
CA ILE A 51 6.21 -13.21 -33.12
C ILE A 51 6.76 -14.06 -34.27
N HIS A 52 7.85 -13.63 -34.92
CA HIS A 52 8.37 -14.26 -36.13
C HIS A 52 9.29 -15.47 -35.92
N GLY A 53 9.83 -15.67 -34.71
CA GLY A 53 10.56 -16.91 -34.40
C GLY A 53 11.54 -16.78 -33.26
N ALA A 54 11.93 -15.55 -32.93
CA ALA A 54 12.95 -15.31 -31.92
C ALA A 54 12.45 -15.69 -30.53
N GLN A 55 13.40 -16.08 -29.69
CA GLN A 55 13.14 -16.28 -28.27
C GLN A 55 12.91 -14.90 -27.62
N PRO A 56 11.90 -14.77 -26.73
CA PRO A 56 11.75 -13.56 -25.92
C PRO A 56 13.04 -13.30 -25.12
N PRO A 57 13.32 -12.03 -24.77
CA PRO A 57 14.41 -11.70 -23.85
C PRO A 57 14.33 -12.55 -22.58
N GLN A 58 15.47 -13.08 -22.12
CA GLN A 58 15.50 -13.97 -20.96
C GLN A 58 14.86 -13.34 -19.73
N SER A 59 15.04 -12.03 -19.53
CA SER A 59 14.44 -11.27 -18.44
C SER A 59 12.91 -11.33 -18.44
N PHE A 60 12.24 -11.48 -19.59
CA PHE A 60 10.78 -11.62 -19.69
C PHE A 60 10.29 -13.00 -19.24
N MET A 61 11.18 -13.99 -19.23
CA MET A 61 10.89 -15.39 -18.88
C MET A 61 11.20 -15.71 -17.42
N GLU A 62 11.63 -14.70 -16.66
CA GLU A 62 11.98 -14.77 -15.24
C GLU A 62 10.98 -13.96 -14.40
N ALA A 63 10.62 -14.52 -13.24
CA ALA A 63 9.70 -13.90 -12.31
C ALA A 63 10.22 -13.93 -10.87
N LEU A 64 9.98 -12.85 -10.13
CA LEU A 64 10.26 -12.76 -8.70
C LEU A 64 9.01 -13.12 -7.90
N ILE A 65 9.09 -14.11 -7.01
CA ILE A 65 7.96 -14.50 -6.15
C ILE A 65 8.06 -13.76 -4.83
N ILE A 66 7.08 -12.88 -4.59
CA ILE A 66 6.84 -12.18 -3.33
C ILE A 66 5.65 -12.83 -2.61
N PRO A 67 5.86 -13.47 -1.45
CA PRO A 67 4.77 -14.06 -0.68
C PRO A 67 3.96 -12.98 0.05
N LEU A 68 2.69 -12.82 -0.31
CA LEU A 68 1.76 -11.93 0.40
C LEU A 68 0.82 -12.70 1.32
N ARG A 69 0.72 -12.32 2.59
CA ARG A 69 -0.15 -12.97 3.57
C ARG A 69 -1.63 -12.87 3.19
N LYS A 70 -2.38 -13.97 3.36
CA LYS A 70 -3.84 -13.98 3.15
C LYS A 70 -4.58 -13.34 4.33
N LYS A 71 -4.28 -13.73 5.59
CA LYS A 71 -4.83 -13.16 6.85
C LYS A 71 -4.02 -13.58 8.08
N GLY A 72 -3.88 -12.68 9.06
CA GLY A 72 -3.33 -12.98 10.39
C GLY A 72 -1.84 -13.35 10.37
N ASP A 73 -1.30 -13.64 11.55
CA ASP A 73 0.01 -14.29 11.67
C ASP A 73 -0.18 -15.81 11.57
N SER A 74 0.55 -16.43 10.65
CA SER A 74 0.52 -17.87 10.39
C SER A 74 1.89 -18.33 9.89
N ASP A 75 2.33 -19.48 10.40
CA ASP A 75 3.56 -20.15 10.00
C ASP A 75 3.34 -21.14 8.84
N ASP A 76 2.09 -21.30 8.37
CA ASP A 76 1.77 -22.15 7.21
C ASP A 76 2.06 -21.41 5.89
N ALA A 77 2.95 -21.96 5.07
CA ALA A 77 3.27 -21.43 3.74
C ALA A 77 2.03 -21.36 2.82
N MET A 78 1.02 -22.20 3.03
CA MET A 78 -0.23 -22.18 2.26
C MET A 78 -1.12 -20.98 2.58
N ASP A 79 -0.85 -20.25 3.66
CA ASP A 79 -1.52 -18.99 3.99
C ASP A 79 -0.94 -17.77 3.27
N TYR A 80 0.09 -17.97 2.43
CA TYR A 80 0.68 -16.93 1.60
C TYR A 80 0.20 -17.06 0.14
N ARG A 81 0.09 -15.93 -0.54
CA ARG A 81 -0.14 -15.83 -1.99
C ARG A 81 1.21 -15.60 -2.66
N PRO A 82 1.67 -16.50 -3.54
CA PRO A 82 2.88 -16.24 -4.31
C PRO A 82 2.56 -15.23 -5.42
N ILE A 83 2.87 -13.95 -5.20
CA ILE A 83 2.74 -12.91 -6.23
C ILE A 83 4.00 -12.91 -7.08
N PHE A 84 3.83 -13.06 -8.38
CA PHE A 84 4.91 -13.04 -9.36
C PHE A 84 5.06 -11.62 -9.89
N LEU A 85 6.15 -10.95 -9.51
CA LEU A 85 6.54 -9.71 -10.12
C LEU A 85 7.26 -9.99 -11.44
N LEU A 86 6.61 -9.56 -12.52
CA LEU A 86 7.05 -9.74 -13.89
C LEU A 86 7.59 -8.44 -14.47
N GLN A 87 8.45 -8.55 -15.48
CA GLN A 87 8.95 -7.36 -16.18
C GLN A 87 7.82 -6.54 -16.79
N THR A 88 7.98 -5.22 -16.78
CA THR A 88 6.97 -4.31 -17.33
C THR A 88 6.79 -4.52 -18.83
N GLY A 89 7.87 -4.78 -19.57
CA GLY A 89 7.80 -5.15 -21.00
C GLY A 89 7.02 -6.45 -21.28
N TYR A 90 6.91 -7.34 -20.30
CA TYR A 90 6.05 -8.53 -20.34
C TYR A 90 4.58 -8.19 -20.08
N LYS A 91 4.28 -7.23 -19.18
CA LYS A 91 2.94 -6.89 -18.67
C LYS A 91 2.03 -6.17 -19.69
N ARG A 92 2.05 -6.56 -20.97
CA ARG A 92 1.12 -6.03 -21.98
C ARG A 92 -0.28 -6.58 -21.76
N ARG A 93 -1.28 -5.69 -21.85
CA ARG A 93 -2.70 -6.03 -21.73
C ARG A 93 -3.21 -6.57 -23.07
N SER A 94 -3.84 -7.75 -23.07
CA SER A 94 -4.29 -8.45 -24.29
C SER A 94 -5.52 -7.86 -24.96
N ASP A 95 -6.18 -6.88 -24.35
CA ASP A 95 -7.47 -6.34 -24.82
C ASP A 95 -7.40 -5.73 -26.24
N TYR A 96 -6.22 -5.64 -26.85
CA TYR A 96 -5.96 -5.07 -28.18
C TYR A 96 -5.27 -6.03 -29.16
N LEU A 97 -4.96 -7.26 -28.75
CA LEU A 97 -4.33 -8.25 -29.63
C LEU A 97 -5.41 -9.10 -30.30
N ASP A 98 -5.57 -8.89 -31.61
CA ASP A 98 -6.45 -9.67 -32.47
C ASP A 98 -6.30 -11.18 -32.21
N LEU A 99 -7.41 -11.88 -31.98
CA LEU A 99 -7.53 -13.27 -31.49
C LEU A 99 -7.03 -14.34 -32.49
N THR A 100 -6.28 -13.92 -33.51
CA THR A 100 -5.61 -14.78 -34.51
C THR A 100 -4.27 -15.31 -34.02
N THR A 101 -3.60 -16.09 -34.88
CA THR A 101 -2.28 -16.76 -34.74
C THR A 101 -1.20 -16.00 -33.96
N LYS A 102 -1.23 -14.66 -33.91
CA LYS A 102 -0.34 -13.83 -33.06
C LYS A 102 -0.48 -14.18 -31.58
N PHE A 103 -1.71 -14.30 -31.08
CA PHE A 103 -2.00 -14.52 -29.67
C PHE A 103 -1.52 -15.90 -29.21
N LEU A 104 -1.79 -16.94 -30.00
CA LEU A 104 -1.32 -18.31 -29.73
C LEU A 104 0.20 -18.42 -29.76
N ALA A 105 0.87 -17.82 -30.75
CA ALA A 105 2.32 -17.80 -30.83
C ALA A 105 2.95 -17.07 -29.63
N LEU A 106 2.36 -15.96 -29.21
CA LEU A 106 2.82 -15.18 -28.06
C LEU A 106 2.64 -15.95 -26.74
N ILE A 107 1.48 -16.57 -26.50
CA ILE A 107 1.24 -17.39 -25.30
C ILE A 107 2.24 -18.55 -25.24
N GLN A 108 2.38 -19.29 -26.34
CA GLN A 108 3.28 -20.44 -26.38
C GLN A 108 4.72 -20.02 -26.07
N ARG A 109 5.19 -18.87 -26.57
CA ARG A 109 6.55 -18.38 -26.32
C ARG A 109 6.73 -17.79 -24.94
N LEU A 110 5.77 -17.03 -24.44
CA LEU A 110 5.85 -16.40 -23.12
C LEU A 110 5.63 -17.36 -21.95
N HIS A 111 5.09 -18.57 -22.18
CA HIS A 111 4.77 -19.53 -21.13
C HIS A 111 5.53 -20.87 -21.27
N THR A 112 6.43 -21.01 -22.25
CA THR A 112 7.33 -22.16 -22.35
C THR A 112 8.66 -21.88 -21.65
N ASN A 113 9.22 -22.87 -20.95
CA ASN A 113 10.51 -22.78 -20.25
C ASN A 113 10.66 -21.62 -19.25
N THR A 114 9.56 -21.15 -18.67
CA THR A 114 9.58 -20.09 -17.66
C THR A 114 10.25 -20.55 -16.36
N THR A 115 10.90 -19.61 -15.67
CA THR A 115 11.57 -19.87 -14.38
C THR A 115 11.18 -18.81 -13.34
N ALA A 116 11.33 -19.14 -12.06
CA ALA A 116 11.08 -18.21 -10.97
C ALA A 116 12.04 -18.41 -9.80
N ARG A 117 12.16 -17.38 -8.97
CA ARG A 117 12.92 -17.37 -7.71
C ARG A 117 12.07 -16.74 -6.62
N PHE A 118 12.21 -17.22 -5.38
CA PHE A 118 11.58 -16.60 -4.23
C PHE A 118 12.47 -15.49 -3.68
N THR A 119 11.86 -14.39 -3.24
CA THR A 119 12.53 -13.41 -2.39
C THR A 119 12.01 -13.57 -0.97
N VAL A 120 12.91 -13.88 -0.04
CA VAL A 120 12.60 -13.96 1.39
C VAL A 120 13.59 -13.07 2.11
N ASN A 121 13.10 -12.05 2.81
CA ASN A 121 13.92 -11.06 3.53
C ASN A 121 15.04 -10.44 2.66
N GLY A 122 14.73 -10.18 1.37
CA GLY A 122 15.68 -9.58 0.42
C GLY A 122 16.62 -10.57 -0.28
N GLU A 123 16.70 -11.83 0.18
CA GLU A 123 17.55 -12.84 -0.45
C GLU A 123 16.81 -13.64 -1.53
N LEU A 124 17.51 -13.95 -2.62
CA LEU A 124 16.98 -14.73 -3.74
C LEU A 124 17.26 -16.22 -3.59
N SER A 125 16.23 -17.05 -3.71
CA SER A 125 16.39 -18.51 -3.76
C SER A 125 17.15 -18.96 -5.02
N SER A 126 17.49 -20.25 -5.12
CA SER A 126 17.90 -20.85 -6.40
C SER A 126 16.78 -20.75 -7.46
N ILE A 127 17.17 -20.71 -8.74
CA ILE A 127 16.23 -20.71 -9.88
C ILE A 127 15.46 -22.03 -9.90
N ARG A 128 14.14 -21.94 -10.07
CA ARG A 128 13.25 -23.08 -10.24
C ARG A 128 12.49 -22.96 -11.54
N LYS A 129 12.45 -24.04 -12.32
CA LYS A 129 11.65 -24.13 -13.55
C LYS A 129 10.18 -24.28 -13.18
N ILE A 130 9.33 -23.45 -13.77
CA ILE A 130 7.88 -23.56 -13.59
C ILE A 130 7.37 -24.66 -14.53
N ARG A 131 6.69 -25.65 -13.95
CA ARG A 131 6.14 -26.80 -14.69
C ARG A 131 4.65 -26.67 -14.96
N SER A 132 3.94 -25.90 -14.15
CA SER A 132 2.48 -25.78 -14.18
C SER A 132 2.03 -24.47 -13.55
N GLY A 133 0.87 -23.97 -13.98
CA GLY A 133 0.26 -22.75 -13.49
C GLY A 133 0.72 -21.50 -14.23
N ILE A 134 -0.11 -20.46 -14.20
CA ILE A 134 0.20 -19.15 -14.76
C ILE A 134 0.59 -18.22 -13.61
N TRP A 135 1.57 -17.35 -13.84
CA TRP A 135 2.07 -16.38 -12.87
C TRP A 135 0.96 -15.47 -12.32
N GLN A 136 0.76 -15.46 -11.00
CA GLN A 136 -0.15 -14.52 -10.35
C GLN A 136 0.44 -13.10 -10.41
N GLY A 137 -0.12 -12.25 -11.27
CA GLY A 137 0.46 -10.95 -11.65
C GLY A 137 0.70 -10.82 -13.15
N CYS A 138 0.62 -11.92 -13.91
CA CYS A 138 0.55 -11.89 -15.36
C CYS A 138 -0.80 -11.30 -15.82
N PRO A 139 -0.80 -10.27 -16.69
CA PRO A 139 -2.04 -9.68 -17.21
C PRO A 139 -2.90 -10.66 -18.01
N LEU A 140 -2.30 -11.69 -18.61
CA LEU A 140 -3.01 -12.72 -19.38
C LEU A 140 -3.59 -13.83 -18.49
N ALA A 141 -3.06 -14.01 -17.28
CA ALA A 141 -3.45 -15.13 -16.42
C ALA A 141 -4.97 -15.16 -16.12
N PRO A 142 -5.63 -14.04 -15.79
CA PRO A 142 -7.08 -14.05 -15.56
C PRO A 142 -7.85 -14.48 -16.81
N LEU A 143 -7.49 -13.97 -17.99
CA LEU A 143 -8.19 -14.29 -19.24
C LEU A 143 -7.99 -15.76 -19.64
N LEU A 144 -6.75 -16.25 -19.57
CA LEU A 144 -6.45 -17.66 -19.86
C LEU A 144 -7.15 -18.61 -18.89
N PHE A 145 -7.19 -18.23 -17.60
CA PHE A 145 -7.94 -18.99 -16.61
C PHE A 145 -9.44 -19.00 -16.91
N LEU A 146 -10.02 -17.85 -17.28
CA LEU A 146 -11.43 -17.77 -17.69
C LEU A 146 -11.72 -18.67 -18.90
N VAL A 147 -10.87 -18.70 -19.93
CA VAL A 147 -11.04 -19.60 -21.09
C VAL A 147 -11.07 -21.06 -20.67
N VAL A 148 -10.21 -21.47 -19.74
CA VAL A 148 -10.19 -22.85 -19.22
C VAL A 148 -11.45 -23.15 -18.40
N VAL A 149 -11.86 -22.25 -17.51
CA VAL A 149 -13.07 -22.44 -16.68
C VAL A 149 -14.36 -22.34 -17.50
N GLU A 150 -14.37 -21.63 -18.62
CA GLU A 150 -15.50 -21.56 -19.54
C GLU A 150 -15.86 -22.95 -20.08
N VAL A 151 -14.87 -23.83 -20.30
CA VAL A 151 -15.13 -25.23 -20.70
C VAL A 151 -15.95 -25.97 -19.64
N LEU A 152 -15.66 -25.75 -18.35
CA LEU A 152 -16.45 -26.32 -17.25
C LEU A 152 -17.87 -25.71 -17.23
N ALA A 153 -17.98 -24.39 -17.41
CA ALA A 153 -19.26 -23.70 -17.46
C ALA A 153 -20.15 -24.25 -18.57
N VAL A 154 -19.61 -24.40 -19.79
CA VAL A 154 -20.30 -25.00 -20.95
C VAL A 154 -20.68 -26.45 -20.65
N ALA A 155 -19.76 -27.27 -20.15
CA ALA A 155 -20.03 -28.68 -19.84
C ALA A 155 -21.19 -28.85 -18.84
N ILE A 156 -21.27 -27.98 -17.83
CA ILE A 156 -22.37 -27.96 -16.87
C ILE A 156 -23.67 -27.48 -17.52
N GLN A 157 -23.61 -26.37 -18.27
CA GLN A 157 -24.79 -25.73 -18.85
C GLN A 157 -25.44 -26.57 -19.95
N THR A 158 -24.65 -27.32 -20.73
CA THR A 158 -25.14 -28.17 -21.82
C THR A 158 -25.45 -29.60 -21.38
N SER A 159 -25.17 -29.97 -20.13
CA SER A 159 -25.39 -31.34 -19.66
C SER A 159 -26.89 -31.66 -19.60
N PRO A 160 -27.38 -32.70 -20.31
CA PRO A 160 -28.78 -33.10 -20.25
C PRO A 160 -29.16 -33.73 -18.90
N GLN A 161 -28.18 -34.09 -18.08
CA GLN A 161 -28.39 -34.70 -16.77
C GLN A 161 -28.58 -33.65 -15.66
N LEU A 162 -28.25 -32.38 -15.91
CA LEU A 162 -28.33 -31.34 -14.92
C LEU A 162 -29.49 -30.38 -15.20
N GLN A 163 -30.16 -29.97 -14.14
CA GLN A 163 -31.24 -29.00 -14.20
C GLN A 163 -31.02 -27.91 -13.15
N GLY A 164 -30.99 -26.67 -13.63
CA GLY A 164 -30.80 -25.47 -12.83
C GLY A 164 -32.01 -25.06 -12.00
N LEU A 165 -31.85 -24.02 -11.20
CA LEU A 165 -32.96 -23.40 -10.47
C LEU A 165 -33.75 -22.45 -11.37
N THR A 166 -35.07 -22.57 -11.35
CA THR A 166 -35.97 -21.55 -11.93
C THR A 166 -36.12 -20.40 -10.94
N LEU A 167 -35.67 -19.20 -11.35
CA LEU A 167 -35.78 -18.02 -10.50
C LEU A 167 -37.18 -17.42 -10.55
N LYS A 168 -37.66 -16.91 -9.42
CA LYS A 168 -38.99 -16.28 -9.32
C LYS A 168 -39.04 -15.03 -10.21
N GLY A 169 -39.91 -15.04 -11.23
CA GLY A 169 -40.04 -13.96 -12.22
C GLY A 169 -39.36 -14.24 -13.58
N ALA A 170 -38.52 -15.28 -13.67
CA ALA A 170 -38.00 -15.77 -14.94
C ALA A 170 -38.92 -16.89 -15.45
N HIS A 171 -39.81 -16.59 -16.39
CA HIS A 171 -40.82 -17.55 -16.85
C HIS A 171 -40.25 -18.80 -17.56
N THR A 172 -39.01 -18.74 -18.08
CA THR A 172 -38.39 -19.84 -18.83
C THR A 172 -36.88 -20.02 -18.59
N GLN A 173 -36.21 -19.11 -17.88
CA GLN A 173 -34.76 -19.15 -17.72
C GLN A 173 -34.36 -19.88 -16.44
N THR A 174 -33.63 -20.98 -16.58
CA THR A 174 -33.01 -21.69 -15.47
C THR A 174 -31.58 -21.17 -15.25
N HIS A 175 -31.19 -21.03 -14.00
CA HIS A 175 -29.84 -20.65 -13.61
C HIS A 175 -29.15 -21.86 -12.98
N ILE A 176 -28.04 -22.31 -13.60
CA ILE A 176 -27.32 -23.52 -13.19
C ILE A 176 -25.89 -23.23 -12.74
N PHE A 177 -25.22 -22.25 -13.33
CA PHE A 177 -23.81 -21.96 -13.06
C PHE A 177 -23.58 -20.46 -13.00
N SER A 178 -22.77 -20.03 -12.02
CA SER A 178 -22.23 -18.67 -11.91
C SER A 178 -20.76 -18.74 -11.52
N GLY A 179 -19.90 -18.07 -12.26
CA GLY A 179 -18.46 -18.03 -12.00
C GLY A 179 -17.99 -16.61 -11.72
N PHE A 180 -17.27 -16.41 -10.62
CA PHE A 180 -16.44 -15.22 -10.40
C PHE A 180 -14.99 -15.66 -10.23
N VAL A 181 -14.28 -15.81 -11.34
CA VAL A 181 -12.94 -16.42 -11.37
C VAL A 181 -12.99 -17.82 -10.74
N ASP A 182 -12.26 -18.08 -9.66
CA ASP A 182 -12.21 -19.38 -8.97
C ASP A 182 -13.43 -19.61 -8.05
N ASP A 183 -14.10 -18.55 -7.62
CA ASP A 183 -15.33 -18.62 -6.82
C ASP A 183 -16.53 -18.97 -7.74
N SER A 184 -16.67 -20.26 -8.03
CA SER A 184 -17.78 -20.81 -8.83
C SER A 184 -18.92 -21.33 -7.96
N SER A 185 -20.14 -21.19 -8.44
CA SER A 185 -21.37 -21.65 -7.77
C SER A 185 -22.25 -22.41 -8.73
N LEU A 186 -22.72 -23.57 -8.26
CA LEU A 186 -23.63 -24.45 -8.98
C LEU A 186 -25.00 -24.43 -8.29
N PHE A 187 -26.04 -24.30 -9.10
CA PHE A 187 -27.43 -24.23 -8.66
C PHE A 187 -28.18 -25.42 -9.23
N LEU A 188 -28.58 -26.34 -8.36
CA LEU A 188 -29.21 -27.60 -8.74
C LEU A 188 -30.64 -27.65 -8.22
N GLN A 189 -31.57 -28.09 -9.07
CA GLN A 189 -32.98 -28.21 -8.70
C GLN A 189 -33.23 -29.25 -7.60
N GLN A 190 -32.43 -30.31 -7.56
CA GLN A 190 -32.59 -31.43 -6.63
C GLN A 190 -31.23 -31.91 -6.09
N ALA A 191 -31.22 -32.43 -4.87
CA ALA A 191 -30.01 -32.93 -4.21
C ALA A 191 -29.39 -34.14 -4.93
N SER A 192 -30.20 -34.96 -5.61
CA SER A 192 -29.75 -36.10 -6.41
C SER A 192 -28.83 -35.71 -7.56
N LEU A 193 -28.98 -34.48 -8.09
CA LEU A 193 -28.16 -33.95 -9.18
C LEU A 193 -26.73 -33.58 -8.73
N LEU A 194 -26.45 -33.60 -7.43
CA LEU A 194 -25.12 -33.32 -6.91
C LEU A 194 -24.10 -34.35 -7.39
N TRP A 195 -24.50 -35.62 -7.49
CA TRP A 195 -23.64 -36.68 -7.99
C TRP A 195 -23.17 -36.45 -9.44
N PRO A 196 -24.06 -36.35 -10.45
CA PRO A 196 -23.63 -36.11 -11.84
C PRO A 196 -22.90 -34.78 -12.03
N ALA A 197 -23.22 -33.77 -11.22
CA ALA A 197 -22.48 -32.51 -11.23
C ALA A 197 -21.03 -32.69 -10.77
N MET A 198 -20.82 -33.44 -9.68
CA MET A 198 -19.49 -33.73 -9.17
C MET A 198 -18.69 -34.61 -10.13
N GLU A 199 -19.33 -35.53 -10.86
CA GLU A 199 -18.66 -36.29 -11.94
C GLU A 199 -18.08 -35.38 -13.01
N ILE A 200 -18.85 -34.39 -13.49
CA ILE A 200 -18.37 -33.40 -14.47
C ILE A 200 -17.20 -32.58 -13.90
N ILE A 201 -17.30 -32.13 -12.65
CA ILE A 201 -16.26 -31.33 -11.99
C ILE A 201 -14.97 -32.14 -11.79
N ILE A 202 -15.08 -33.40 -11.36
CA ILE A 202 -13.94 -34.30 -11.16
C ILE A 202 -13.26 -34.61 -12.49
N GLU A 203 -14.04 -34.89 -13.54
CA GLU A 203 -13.48 -35.17 -14.87
C GLU A 203 -12.81 -33.93 -15.46
N PHE A 204 -13.44 -32.76 -15.34
CA PHE A 204 -12.83 -31.49 -15.73
C PHE A 204 -11.52 -31.23 -14.94
N GLY A 205 -11.51 -31.51 -13.64
CA GLY A 205 -10.31 -31.38 -12.81
C GLY A 205 -9.19 -32.34 -13.25
N ARG A 206 -9.55 -33.57 -13.62
CA ARG A 206 -8.60 -34.57 -14.16
C ARG A 206 -7.99 -34.12 -15.49
N LEU A 207 -8.77 -33.48 -16.36
CA LEU A 207 -8.33 -33.01 -17.68
C LEU A 207 -7.54 -31.69 -17.61
N SER A 208 -7.97 -30.76 -16.76
CA SER A 208 -7.37 -29.42 -16.64
C SER A 208 -6.22 -29.34 -15.62
N GLY A 209 -6.15 -30.28 -14.69
CA GLY A 209 -5.26 -30.23 -13.52
C GLY A 209 -5.76 -29.32 -12.40
N LEU A 210 -6.93 -28.67 -12.54
CA LEU A 210 -7.55 -27.88 -11.49
C LEU A 210 -8.19 -28.79 -10.43
N GLN A 211 -8.14 -28.36 -9.17
CA GLN A 211 -8.67 -29.13 -8.04
C GLN A 211 -9.64 -28.29 -7.23
N VAL A 212 -10.77 -28.90 -6.86
CA VAL A 212 -11.69 -28.33 -5.87
C VAL A 212 -11.01 -28.34 -4.51
N GLN A 213 -11.19 -27.28 -3.71
CA GLN A 213 -10.67 -27.20 -2.35
C GLN A 213 -11.81 -27.43 -1.33
N PRO A 214 -11.98 -28.66 -0.79
CA PRO A 214 -13.16 -29.00 0.00
C PRO A 214 -13.36 -28.14 1.25
N THR A 215 -12.27 -27.64 1.84
CA THR A 215 -12.29 -26.78 3.03
C THR A 215 -12.78 -25.36 2.75
N LYS A 216 -12.75 -24.91 1.49
CA LYS A 216 -13.28 -23.61 1.05
C LYS A 216 -14.63 -23.73 0.35
N SER A 217 -14.92 -24.91 -0.20
CA SER A 217 -16.21 -25.23 -0.80
C SER A 217 -17.25 -25.51 0.28
N GLN A 218 -18.51 -25.16 -0.01
CA GLN A 218 -19.63 -25.45 0.88
C GLN A 218 -20.87 -25.80 0.05
N ILE A 219 -21.73 -26.66 0.61
CA ILE A 219 -23.01 -27.03 0.01
C ILE A 219 -24.13 -26.42 0.84
N ILE A 220 -25.10 -25.81 0.17
CA ILE A 220 -26.28 -25.22 0.81
C ILE A 220 -27.51 -25.95 0.28
N PHE A 221 -28.16 -26.75 1.13
CA PHE A 221 -29.47 -27.29 0.81
C PHE A 221 -30.55 -26.27 1.19
N LEU A 222 -31.31 -25.82 0.18
CA LEU A 222 -32.48 -24.97 0.42
C LEU A 222 -33.63 -25.74 1.07
N ASN A 223 -33.71 -27.05 0.79
CA ASN A 223 -34.61 -27.96 1.51
C ASN A 223 -34.00 -28.30 2.88
N THR A 224 -34.52 -27.68 3.94
CA THR A 224 -34.05 -27.83 5.32
C THR A 224 -34.36 -29.19 5.95
N ALA A 225 -35.11 -30.07 5.26
CA ALA A 225 -35.33 -31.44 5.71
C ALA A 225 -34.09 -32.32 5.57
N ILE A 226 -33.15 -31.96 4.69
CA ILE A 226 -31.88 -32.68 4.49
C ILE A 226 -30.96 -32.38 5.69
N ARG A 227 -30.53 -33.43 6.39
CA ARG A 227 -29.70 -33.35 7.61
C ARG A 227 -28.24 -33.77 7.40
N GLN A 228 -27.83 -34.00 6.15
CA GLN A 228 -26.45 -34.36 5.83
C GLN A 228 -25.49 -33.24 6.25
N LEU A 229 -24.38 -33.62 6.90
CA LEU A 229 -23.39 -32.67 7.42
C LEU A 229 -22.23 -32.43 6.46
N THR A 230 -21.87 -33.44 5.65
CA THR A 230 -20.77 -33.37 4.69
C THR A 230 -21.07 -34.21 3.46
N TYR A 231 -20.51 -33.84 2.31
CA TYR A 231 -20.55 -34.62 1.08
C TYR A 231 -19.15 -34.63 0.46
N GLN A 232 -18.52 -35.81 0.34
CA GLN A 232 -17.15 -35.95 -0.21
C GLN A 232 -16.12 -34.97 0.42
N GLY A 233 -16.20 -34.75 1.73
CA GLY A 233 -15.31 -33.83 2.46
C GLY A 233 -15.70 -32.35 2.37
N ILE A 234 -16.69 -31.98 1.56
CA ILE A 234 -17.26 -30.63 1.50
C ILE A 234 -18.28 -30.46 2.63
N ALA A 235 -18.19 -29.37 3.38
CA ALA A 235 -19.11 -29.09 4.47
C ALA A 235 -20.49 -28.66 3.94
N VAL A 236 -21.55 -29.17 4.56
CA VAL A 236 -22.93 -28.74 4.31
C VAL A 236 -23.31 -27.69 5.35
N VAL A 237 -23.80 -26.54 4.88
CA VAL A 237 -24.27 -25.45 5.75
C VAL A 237 -25.53 -25.91 6.48
N ALA A 238 -25.48 -25.88 7.82
CA ALA A 238 -26.60 -26.33 8.64
C ALA A 238 -27.86 -25.47 8.42
N PRO A 239 -29.06 -26.06 8.55
CA PRO A 239 -30.31 -25.30 8.46
C PRO A 239 -30.33 -24.09 9.40
N SER A 240 -30.92 -22.98 8.95
CA SER A 240 -31.01 -21.71 9.68
C SER A 240 -29.67 -21.02 9.97
N THR A 241 -28.56 -21.51 9.40
CA THR A 241 -27.24 -20.87 9.49
C THR A 241 -26.86 -20.18 8.18
N THR A 242 -25.73 -19.47 8.19
CA THR A 242 -25.22 -18.75 7.02
C THR A 242 -23.73 -18.97 6.83
N THR A 243 -23.28 -18.72 5.61
CA THR A 243 -21.87 -18.70 5.23
C THR A 243 -21.55 -17.51 4.35
N ARG A 244 -20.26 -17.20 4.19
CA ARG A 244 -19.81 -16.07 3.38
C ARG A 244 -19.66 -16.48 1.91
N TYR A 245 -20.28 -15.73 1.01
CA TYR A 245 -20.08 -15.81 -0.44
C TYR A 245 -20.01 -14.39 -1.03
N LEU A 246 -18.94 -14.08 -1.78
CA LEU A 246 -18.68 -12.78 -2.42
C LEU A 246 -18.95 -11.54 -1.52
N GLY A 247 -18.72 -11.68 -0.21
CA GLY A 247 -18.91 -10.59 0.76
C GLY A 247 -20.31 -10.51 1.39
N TYR A 248 -21.26 -11.34 0.98
CA TYR A 248 -22.55 -11.52 1.64
C TYR A 248 -22.57 -12.79 2.49
N GLN A 249 -23.45 -12.81 3.48
CA GLN A 249 -23.91 -14.01 4.16
C GLN A 249 -25.07 -14.61 3.36
N VAL A 250 -24.94 -15.87 2.98
CA VAL A 250 -25.91 -16.68 2.23
C VAL A 250 -26.26 -17.95 3.01
N GLY A 251 -27.40 -18.58 2.73
CA GLY A 251 -27.88 -19.76 3.45
C GLY A 251 -29.38 -19.70 3.73
N THR A 252 -29.84 -20.49 4.71
CA THR A 252 -31.26 -20.54 5.11
C THR A 252 -31.55 -19.76 6.40
N GLY A 253 -30.55 -19.08 6.96
CA GLY A 253 -30.68 -18.19 8.12
C GLY A 253 -31.33 -16.81 7.80
N LYS A 254 -31.36 -15.92 8.81
CA LYS A 254 -31.93 -14.56 8.68
C LYS A 254 -31.02 -13.61 7.89
N LEU A 255 -30.94 -13.80 6.57
CA LEU A 255 -29.96 -13.15 5.68
C LEU A 255 -29.97 -11.62 5.74
N ARG A 256 -31.16 -11.00 5.73
CA ARG A 256 -31.30 -9.53 5.77
C ARG A 256 -30.59 -8.93 6.99
N ASN A 257 -30.91 -9.42 8.18
CA ASN A 257 -30.38 -8.85 9.43
C ASN A 257 -28.88 -9.10 9.59
N ILE A 258 -28.40 -10.30 9.27
CA ILE A 258 -26.98 -10.63 9.48
C ILE A 258 -26.06 -9.87 8.52
N ASN A 259 -26.47 -9.69 7.26
CA ASN A 259 -25.70 -8.91 6.28
C ASN A 259 -25.60 -7.44 6.69
N TRP A 260 -26.72 -6.86 7.13
CA TRP A 260 -26.72 -5.49 7.64
C TRP A 260 -25.91 -5.34 8.94
N ALA A 261 -26.03 -6.27 9.89
CA ALA A 261 -25.26 -6.23 11.13
C ALA A 261 -23.75 -6.27 10.88
N LEU A 262 -23.30 -7.15 9.97
CA LEU A 262 -21.90 -7.22 9.58
C LEU A 262 -21.45 -5.92 8.88
N ARG A 263 -22.31 -5.33 8.04
CA ARG A 263 -22.01 -4.09 7.33
C ARG A 263 -21.84 -2.92 8.28
N ILE A 264 -22.77 -2.75 9.23
CA ILE A 264 -22.70 -1.72 10.28
C ILE A 264 -21.45 -1.91 11.14
N LYS A 265 -21.15 -3.14 11.57
CA LYS A 265 -19.95 -3.44 12.37
C LYS A 265 -18.65 -3.08 11.64
N ASN A 266 -18.58 -3.33 10.33
CA ASN A 266 -17.40 -3.00 9.53
C ASN A 266 -17.28 -1.49 9.29
N ALA A 267 -18.39 -0.80 9.04
CA ALA A 267 -18.42 0.66 8.93
C ALA A 267 -17.96 1.31 10.24
N GLN A 268 -18.49 0.88 11.37
CA GLN A 268 -18.05 1.31 12.71
C GLN A 268 -16.55 1.15 12.93
N ARG A 269 -15.98 -0.03 12.60
CA ARG A 269 -14.54 -0.28 12.75
C ARG A 269 -13.70 0.65 11.88
N ARG A 270 -14.09 0.84 10.61
CA ARG A 270 -13.35 1.72 9.70
C ARG A 270 -13.43 3.19 10.11
N LEU A 271 -14.60 3.64 10.59
CA LEU A 271 -14.76 4.99 11.12
C LEU A 271 -13.92 5.20 12.39
N LEU A 272 -13.89 4.22 13.30
CA LEU A 272 -13.01 4.28 14.49
C LEU A 272 -11.54 4.38 14.11
N THR A 273 -11.09 3.65 13.08
CA THR A 273 -9.73 3.80 12.54
C THR A 273 -9.52 5.19 11.97
N ALA A 274 -10.45 5.69 11.14
CA ALA A 274 -10.34 7.00 10.52
C ALA A 274 -10.34 8.16 11.55
N THR A 275 -11.11 8.06 12.64
CA THR A 275 -11.06 9.05 13.74
C THR A 275 -9.75 9.08 14.50
N ARG A 276 -8.92 8.03 14.38
CA ARG A 276 -7.63 7.90 15.08
C ARG A 276 -6.44 8.29 14.20
N VAL A 277 -6.66 8.53 12.90
CA VAL A 277 -5.62 9.06 12.02
C VAL A 277 -5.57 10.57 12.26
N ALA A 278 -4.60 11.01 13.08
CA ALA A 278 -4.33 12.43 13.26
C ALA A 278 -3.96 13.05 11.89
N VAL A 279 -4.58 14.18 11.56
CA VAL A 279 -4.15 14.97 10.41
C VAL A 279 -2.84 15.64 10.78
N SER A 280 -1.83 15.54 9.92
CA SER A 280 -0.53 16.18 10.18
C SER A 280 -0.70 17.70 10.28
N LEU A 281 0.11 18.35 11.12
CA LEU A 281 0.23 19.81 11.10
C LEU A 281 0.86 20.25 9.78
N SER A 282 0.52 21.45 9.32
CA SER A 282 1.02 22.00 8.06
C SER A 282 2.52 22.30 8.15
N PRO A 283 3.40 21.60 7.42
CA PRO A 283 4.79 22.02 7.29
C PRO A 283 4.90 23.34 6.51
N GLN A 284 3.95 23.60 5.62
CA GLN A 284 3.89 24.83 4.83
C GLN A 284 3.76 26.08 5.71
N GLN A 285 3.03 26.01 6.83
CA GLN A 285 2.93 27.14 7.77
C GLN A 285 4.30 27.49 8.35
N PHE A 286 5.09 26.50 8.77
CA PHE A 286 6.44 26.74 9.28
C PHE A 286 7.37 27.29 8.19
N LEU A 287 7.26 26.77 6.97
CA LEU A 287 8.04 27.26 5.83
C LEU A 287 7.70 28.72 5.50
N THR A 288 6.42 29.04 5.36
CA THR A 288 5.96 30.36 4.96
C THR A 288 6.13 31.42 6.05
N CYS A 289 5.91 31.05 7.32
CA CYS A 289 5.77 32.03 8.39
C CYS A 289 7.03 32.23 9.23
N SER A 290 7.96 31.26 9.23
CA SER A 290 9.15 31.40 10.07
C SER A 290 10.22 32.20 9.37
N SER A 291 10.65 33.28 10.00
CA SER A 291 11.70 34.18 9.50
C SER A 291 12.78 34.48 10.54
N LEU A 292 12.75 33.77 11.67
CA LEU A 292 13.64 34.01 12.80
C LEU A 292 15.12 33.83 12.40
N GLN A 293 15.90 34.86 12.69
CA GLN A 293 17.36 34.81 12.73
C GLN A 293 17.81 34.58 14.17
N THR A 294 18.56 33.50 14.41
CA THR A 294 19.06 33.20 15.75
C THR A 294 20.37 32.42 15.70
N THR A 295 21.17 32.56 16.76
CA THR A 295 22.31 31.69 17.02
C THR A 295 22.04 30.92 18.30
N GLN A 296 22.21 29.60 18.28
CA GLN A 296 22.03 28.74 19.45
C GLN A 296 23.24 27.84 19.66
N THR A 297 23.70 27.77 20.91
CA THR A 297 24.75 26.83 21.31
C THR A 297 24.10 25.53 21.75
N PHE A 298 24.44 24.45 21.06
CA PHE A 298 24.01 23.10 21.41
C PHE A 298 25.15 22.42 22.18
N GLU A 299 24.79 21.72 23.25
CA GLU A 299 25.72 20.92 24.04
C GLU A 299 25.63 19.46 23.62
N TYR A 300 26.75 18.75 23.67
CA TYR A 300 26.88 17.37 23.23
C TYR A 300 27.69 16.57 24.25
N CYS A 301 27.05 16.22 25.37
CA CYS A 301 27.64 15.47 26.47
C CYS A 301 28.22 14.09 26.10
N TRP A 302 27.87 13.57 24.92
CA TRP A 302 28.38 12.31 24.36
C TRP A 302 29.57 12.52 23.40
N ALA A 303 29.85 13.76 23.01
CA ALA A 303 31.00 14.11 22.19
C ALA A 303 32.26 14.34 23.06
N SER A 304 33.42 14.46 22.42
CA SER A 304 34.67 14.80 23.07
C SER A 304 35.39 15.89 22.28
N ASP A 305 36.25 16.67 22.94
CA ASP A 305 37.02 17.73 22.26
C ASP A 305 38.04 17.16 21.24
N GLY A 306 38.30 15.84 21.29
CA GLY A 306 39.08 15.11 20.29
C GLY A 306 38.28 14.65 19.07
N GLY A 307 37.01 15.02 18.96
CA GLY A 307 36.10 14.60 17.91
C GLY A 307 35.27 13.36 18.26
N VAL A 308 34.45 12.94 17.30
CA VAL A 308 33.61 11.73 17.37
C VAL A 308 33.93 10.85 16.16
N PRO A 309 33.86 9.51 16.26
CA PRO A 309 33.94 8.64 15.09
C PRO A 309 33.02 9.13 13.95
N GLY A 310 33.60 9.42 12.79
CA GLY A 310 32.88 9.96 11.62
C GLY A 310 32.78 11.48 11.55
N ALA A 311 33.14 12.23 12.59
CA ALA A 311 33.15 13.69 12.59
C ALA A 311 34.24 14.22 13.55
N SER A 312 35.44 14.45 13.01
CA SER A 312 36.58 14.97 13.78
C SER A 312 36.41 16.43 14.22
N TRP A 313 35.53 17.17 13.55
CA TRP A 313 35.19 18.56 13.87
C TRP A 313 34.18 18.68 15.01
N MET A 314 33.54 17.58 15.42
CA MET A 314 32.52 17.58 16.47
C MET A 314 33.15 17.93 17.82
N GLN A 315 32.56 18.86 18.55
CA GLN A 315 33.00 19.30 19.87
C GLN A 315 31.89 19.11 20.89
N THR A 316 32.23 19.24 22.18
CA THR A 316 31.27 19.17 23.29
C THR A 316 30.26 20.33 23.28
N GLN A 317 30.58 21.44 22.62
CA GLN A 317 29.67 22.56 22.38
C GLN A 317 29.84 23.10 20.96
N ILE A 318 28.74 23.31 20.24
CA ILE A 318 28.76 23.87 18.88
C ILE A 318 27.70 24.96 18.76
N MET A 319 28.10 26.09 18.17
CA MET A 319 27.17 27.16 17.78
C MET A 319 26.55 26.89 16.41
N TRP A 320 25.22 26.95 16.37
CA TRP A 320 24.40 26.84 15.16
C TRP A 320 23.77 28.20 14.86
N GLU A 321 24.12 28.75 13.70
CA GLU A 321 23.49 29.95 13.16
C GLU A 321 22.32 29.51 12.28
N SER A 322 21.17 30.15 12.46
CA SER A 322 19.94 29.84 11.74
C SER A 322 19.30 31.11 11.22
N GLN A 323 18.91 31.09 9.95
CA GLN A 323 17.99 32.02 9.33
C GLN A 323 16.94 31.18 8.61
N ASN A 324 15.69 31.25 9.04
CA ASN A 324 14.60 30.66 8.28
C ASN A 324 14.17 31.65 7.19
N ASP A 325 14.06 31.19 5.95
CA ASP A 325 13.73 32.05 4.81
C ASP A 325 12.93 31.29 3.75
N GLY A 326 11.74 30.79 4.13
CA GLY A 326 10.87 30.11 3.19
C GLY A 326 11.56 28.91 2.51
N CYS A 327 11.42 28.85 1.19
CA CYS A 327 12.03 27.80 0.37
C CYS A 327 13.56 27.89 0.28
N ASN A 328 14.20 28.97 0.78
CA ASN A 328 15.66 29.09 0.79
C ASN A 328 16.32 28.32 1.95
N GLY A 329 15.51 27.73 2.83
CA GLY A 329 15.98 26.85 3.90
C GLY A 329 15.84 27.45 5.29
N GLY A 330 16.34 26.69 6.27
CA GLY A 330 16.22 27.05 7.68
C GLY A 330 16.50 25.86 8.60
N MET A 331 16.39 26.09 9.92
CA MET A 331 16.58 25.07 10.94
C MET A 331 15.31 24.88 11.76
N THR A 332 14.97 23.62 12.05
CA THR A 332 13.73 23.25 12.73
C THR A 332 13.58 23.88 14.13
N HIS A 333 14.68 24.03 14.87
CA HIS A 333 14.63 24.68 16.18
C HIS A 333 14.24 26.16 16.08
N GLY A 334 14.74 26.89 15.07
CA GLY A 334 14.36 28.27 14.79
C GLY A 334 12.87 28.36 14.49
N ALA A 335 12.33 27.40 13.73
CA ALA A 335 10.90 27.34 13.41
C ALA A 335 10.04 27.09 14.67
N PHE A 336 10.47 26.20 15.57
CA PHE A 336 9.78 25.97 16.83
C PHE A 336 9.90 27.17 17.80
N MET A 337 11.05 27.83 17.84
CA MET A 337 11.25 29.05 18.62
C MET A 337 10.30 30.15 18.17
N ASP A 338 10.25 30.39 16.86
CA ASP A 338 9.40 31.42 16.25
C ASP A 338 7.92 31.17 16.57
N ALA A 339 7.47 29.91 16.39
CA ALA A 339 6.11 29.51 16.71
C ALA A 339 5.77 29.64 18.21
N ALA A 340 6.70 29.30 19.10
CA ALA A 340 6.49 29.40 20.55
C ALA A 340 6.49 30.86 21.03
N GLN A 341 7.47 31.67 20.62
CA GLN A 341 7.59 33.07 21.04
C GLN A 341 6.43 33.92 20.54
N ASN A 342 5.95 33.65 19.34
CA ASN A 342 4.82 34.36 18.74
C ASN A 342 3.46 33.71 19.03
N ASN A 343 3.42 32.66 19.86
CA ASN A 343 2.19 31.94 20.24
C ASN A 343 1.33 31.53 19.04
N TRP A 344 1.95 30.90 18.04
CA TRP A 344 1.25 30.52 16.82
C TRP A 344 0.10 29.55 17.08
N SER A 345 -1.02 29.81 16.40
CA SER A 345 -2.08 28.83 16.19
C SER A 345 -1.67 27.94 15.01
N LEU A 346 -1.09 26.79 15.30
CA LEU A 346 -0.64 25.85 14.28
C LEU A 346 -1.84 25.21 13.59
N VAL A 347 -1.84 25.15 12.26
CA VAL A 347 -2.96 24.60 11.49
C VAL A 347 -2.63 23.23 10.90
N THR A 348 -3.65 22.50 10.45
CA THR A 348 -3.46 21.20 9.78
C THR A 348 -2.96 21.38 8.35
N GLU A 349 -2.33 20.35 7.80
CA GLU A 349 -1.96 20.26 6.37
C GLU A 349 -3.18 20.42 5.45
N LEU A 350 -4.39 20.12 5.90
CA LEU A 350 -5.60 20.35 5.10
C LEU A 350 -5.99 21.83 5.04
N THR A 351 -5.71 22.58 6.11
CA THR A 351 -5.95 24.03 6.18
C THR A 351 -4.92 24.79 5.35
N MET A 352 -3.68 24.32 5.35
CA MET A 352 -2.58 24.90 4.58
C MET A 352 -1.76 23.75 3.96
N PRO A 353 -2.19 23.25 2.79
CA PRO A 353 -1.47 22.20 2.07
C PRO A 353 -0.06 22.63 1.71
N TYR A 354 0.83 21.66 1.57
CA TYR A 354 2.14 21.90 0.98
C TYR A 354 1.97 22.32 -0.48
N ASP A 355 2.65 23.39 -0.88
CA ASP A 355 2.62 23.95 -2.23
C ASP A 355 4.06 24.12 -2.73
N ASP A 356 4.44 23.28 -3.68
CA ASP A 356 5.74 23.27 -4.35
C ASP A 356 5.77 24.18 -5.60
N GLU A 357 4.62 24.69 -6.08
CA GLU A 357 4.51 25.40 -7.36
C GLU A 357 4.89 26.89 -7.29
N ASN A 358 5.08 27.47 -6.09
CA ASN A 358 5.32 28.90 -5.90
C ASN A 358 6.81 29.29 -5.73
N ALA A 359 7.69 28.79 -6.60
CA ALA A 359 9.03 29.34 -6.80
C ALA A 359 9.05 30.62 -7.66
N GLY A 360 7.89 31.12 -8.13
CA GLY A 360 7.82 32.41 -8.82
C GLY A 360 6.48 32.71 -9.48
N GLY A 361 5.48 33.16 -8.72
CA GLY A 361 4.23 33.64 -9.35
C GLY A 361 3.04 33.88 -8.44
N SER A 362 2.98 35.06 -7.81
CA SER A 362 1.71 35.76 -7.49
C SER A 362 0.57 34.98 -6.77
N SER A 363 0.85 34.43 -5.59
CA SER A 363 -0.17 34.17 -4.55
C SER A 363 0.19 34.76 -3.17
N ALA A 364 1.19 35.66 -3.13
CA ALA A 364 1.71 36.30 -1.92
C ALA A 364 0.67 37.13 -1.11
N ALA A 365 -0.52 37.37 -1.65
CA ALA A 365 -1.55 38.17 -0.97
C ALA A 365 -2.33 37.39 0.11
N ASN A 366 -2.37 36.04 0.07
CA ASN A 366 -3.08 35.23 1.07
C ASN A 366 -2.16 34.43 2.00
N ALA A 367 -0.87 34.27 1.65
CA ALA A 367 0.10 33.50 2.44
C ALA A 367 0.42 34.14 3.81
N SER A 368 0.50 35.48 3.89
CA SER A 368 0.76 36.18 5.16
C SER A 368 -0.42 36.12 6.14
N SER A 369 -1.65 35.95 5.64
CA SER A 369 -2.86 35.88 6.47
C SER A 369 -2.94 34.60 7.32
N MET A 370 -2.19 33.55 6.95
CA MET A 370 -2.15 32.26 7.65
C MET A 370 -1.01 32.16 8.69
N CYS A 371 -0.19 33.21 8.84
CA CYS A 371 0.80 33.28 9.92
C CYS A 371 0.19 33.78 11.24
N THR A 372 -0.96 34.45 11.17
CA THR A 372 -1.75 34.87 12.32
C THR A 372 -3.15 34.28 12.21
N VAL A 373 -3.28 33.02 12.62
CA VAL A 373 -4.56 32.29 12.62
C VAL A 373 -5.24 32.47 13.97
N GLY A 374 -6.56 32.68 13.96
CA GLY A 374 -7.37 32.74 15.18
C GLY A 374 -7.36 31.40 15.93
N ALA A 375 -7.47 31.45 17.26
CA ALA A 375 -7.45 30.25 18.11
C ALA A 375 -8.58 29.25 17.79
N ASP A 376 -9.69 29.72 17.20
CA ASP A 376 -10.81 28.92 16.70
C ASP A 376 -10.46 28.01 15.51
N LYS A 377 -9.37 28.34 14.81
CA LYS A 377 -8.81 27.59 13.67
C LYS A 377 -7.52 26.84 14.00
N ALA A 378 -7.03 26.94 15.24
CA ALA A 378 -5.83 26.25 15.68
C ALA A 378 -6.07 24.73 15.75
N ALA A 379 -5.18 23.94 15.16
CA ALA A 379 -5.08 22.51 15.35
C ALA A 379 -4.18 22.14 16.52
N ALA A 380 -3.12 22.92 16.75
CA ALA A 380 -2.25 22.77 17.91
C ALA A 380 -1.56 24.08 18.29
N SER A 381 -0.90 24.09 19.43
CA SER A 381 0.10 25.09 19.80
C SER A 381 1.26 24.43 20.55
N ILE A 382 2.40 25.10 20.62
CA ILE A 382 3.59 24.67 21.36
C ILE A 382 4.08 25.84 22.22
N THR A 383 4.81 25.55 23.30
CA THR A 383 5.37 26.60 24.18
C THR A 383 6.88 26.68 24.11
N GLY A 384 7.53 25.81 23.34
CA GLY A 384 8.98 25.81 23.15
C GLY A 384 9.46 24.58 22.41
N TYR A 385 10.77 24.36 22.47
CA TYR A 385 11.43 23.17 21.98
C TYR A 385 12.48 22.68 22.98
N GLU A 386 12.93 21.46 22.79
CA GLU A 386 14.01 20.85 23.57
C GLU A 386 14.98 20.14 22.62
N GLN A 387 16.28 20.27 22.88
CA GLN A 387 17.29 19.45 22.24
C GLN A 387 17.28 18.06 22.88
N ILE A 388 17.19 17.03 22.05
CA ILE A 388 17.34 15.65 22.45
C ILE A 388 18.79 15.24 22.19
N VAL A 389 19.33 14.33 23.00
CA VAL A 389 20.68 13.76 22.81
C VAL A 389 21.77 14.86 22.78
N GLY A 390 22.16 15.36 23.95
CA GLY A 390 23.29 16.28 24.04
C GLY A 390 23.42 17.12 25.31
N ILE A 391 22.30 17.46 25.96
CA ILE A 391 22.34 18.31 27.18
C ILE A 391 22.73 17.48 28.41
N ASP A 392 22.08 16.33 28.62
CA ASP A 392 22.25 15.51 29.81
C ASP A 392 22.52 14.04 29.44
N CYS A 393 23.72 13.56 29.79
CA CYS A 393 24.15 12.17 29.60
C CYS A 393 24.24 11.40 30.92
N THR A 394 23.66 11.90 32.02
CA THR A 394 23.65 11.21 33.33
C THR A 394 23.00 9.83 33.26
N VAL A 395 21.96 9.68 32.42
CA VAL A 395 21.26 8.41 32.17
C VAL A 395 22.06 7.49 31.24
N SER A 396 22.64 8.05 30.17
CA SER A 396 23.50 7.33 29.23
C SER A 396 24.22 8.28 28.29
N SER A 397 25.44 7.95 27.87
CA SER A 397 26.13 8.60 26.74
C SER A 397 25.84 7.92 25.39
N ASN A 398 25.04 6.85 25.37
CA ASN A 398 24.68 6.15 24.15
C ASN A 398 23.54 6.86 23.42
N CYS A 399 23.88 7.60 22.34
CA CYS A 399 22.92 8.34 21.51
C CYS A 399 21.74 7.47 21.04
N LYS A 400 21.98 6.20 20.69
CA LYS A 400 20.91 5.30 20.23
C LYS A 400 19.89 5.02 21.32
N LEU A 401 20.33 4.85 22.57
CA LEU A 401 19.43 4.66 23.70
C LEU A 401 18.63 5.93 23.99
N LEU A 402 19.29 7.10 23.99
CA LEU A 402 18.65 8.38 24.23
C LEU A 402 17.57 8.71 23.17
N LEU A 403 17.86 8.44 21.89
CA LEU A 403 16.87 8.60 20.80
C LEU A 403 15.68 7.64 20.97
N ARG A 404 15.92 6.37 21.34
CA ARG A 404 14.84 5.40 21.59
C ARG A 404 13.93 5.86 22.73
N LEU A 405 14.52 6.31 23.85
CA LEU A 405 13.76 6.84 25.00
C LEU A 405 12.95 8.09 24.63
N ALA A 406 13.48 8.97 23.78
CA ALA A 406 12.74 10.12 23.31
C ALA A 406 11.59 9.73 22.35
N LEU A 407 11.79 8.72 21.50
CA LEU A 407 10.75 8.18 20.61
C LEU A 407 9.58 7.53 21.34
N GLU A 408 9.78 7.02 22.56
CA GLU A 408 8.68 6.53 23.41
C GLU A 408 7.70 7.65 23.79
N LYS A 409 8.15 8.91 23.78
CA LYS A 409 7.32 10.07 24.08
C LYS A 409 6.66 10.63 22.83
N GLN A 410 7.43 10.87 21.77
CA GLN A 410 6.95 11.44 20.51
C GLN A 410 8.00 11.34 19.38
N PRO A 411 7.59 11.52 18.11
CA PRO A 411 8.52 11.66 16.98
C PRO A 411 9.51 12.83 17.17
N ILE A 412 10.70 12.70 16.59
CA ILE A 412 11.81 13.63 16.78
C ILE A 412 12.17 14.27 15.44
N ALA A 413 12.22 15.59 15.38
CA ALA A 413 12.74 16.27 14.20
C ALA A 413 14.27 16.11 14.18
N VAL A 414 14.80 15.61 13.07
CA VAL A 414 16.24 15.33 12.90
C VAL A 414 16.72 15.91 11.59
N ALA A 415 18.04 15.99 11.44
CA ALA A 415 18.67 16.34 10.17
C ALA A 415 19.72 15.30 9.79
N ILE A 416 19.92 15.08 8.50
CA ILE A 416 21.01 14.28 7.95
C ILE A 416 21.66 15.01 6.78
N THR A 417 22.78 14.47 6.32
CA THR A 417 23.33 14.78 5.00
C THR A 417 22.61 13.94 3.92
N SER A 418 22.02 14.60 2.92
CA SER A 418 21.28 13.98 1.80
C SER A 418 22.12 13.78 0.54
N ASN A 419 23.45 13.67 0.66
CA ASN A 419 24.32 13.54 -0.51
C ASN A 419 24.31 12.12 -1.12
N GLY A 420 24.60 12.03 -2.42
CA GLY A 420 24.76 10.76 -3.13
C GLY A 420 23.41 10.13 -3.51
N GLY A 421 23.24 8.83 -3.25
CA GLY A 421 22.04 8.07 -3.64
C GLY A 421 20.81 8.29 -2.76
N PHE A 422 20.73 9.42 -2.04
CA PHE A 422 19.57 9.75 -1.21
C PHE A 422 18.34 10.06 -2.08
N ASP A 423 18.49 10.88 -3.11
CA ASP A 423 17.39 11.25 -4.00
C ASP A 423 16.85 10.03 -4.77
N ASP A 424 17.75 9.08 -5.09
CA ASP A 424 17.44 7.83 -5.80
C ASP A 424 16.96 6.70 -4.87
N TYR A 425 16.86 6.94 -3.55
CA TYR A 425 16.42 5.91 -2.63
C TYR A 425 14.96 5.51 -2.88
N ALA A 426 14.75 4.23 -3.19
CA ALA A 426 13.44 3.65 -3.54
C ALA A 426 12.95 2.57 -2.56
N GLY A 427 13.65 2.36 -1.44
CA GLY A 427 13.32 1.36 -0.42
C GLY A 427 14.51 0.52 0.05
N GLY A 428 14.28 -0.33 1.06
CA GLY A 428 15.32 -1.17 1.67
C GLY A 428 16.08 -0.49 2.80
N PHE A 429 17.28 -0.98 3.14
CA PHE A 429 18.13 -0.43 4.21
C PHE A 429 19.13 0.55 3.64
N TYR A 430 19.00 1.82 4.02
CA TYR A 430 19.89 2.89 3.59
C TYR A 430 21.10 2.98 4.51
N ASN A 431 22.29 2.93 3.92
CA ASN A 431 23.54 3.11 4.63
C ASN A 431 24.04 4.53 4.43
N CYS A 432 24.69 5.04 5.47
CA CYS A 432 25.28 6.37 5.42
C CYS A 432 26.29 6.52 4.26
N PRO A 433 26.17 7.57 3.42
CA PRO A 433 27.19 7.88 2.42
C PRO A 433 28.56 8.09 3.09
N ASN A 434 29.63 7.90 2.31
CA ASN A 434 31.01 8.02 2.78
C ASN A 434 31.31 7.20 4.06
N ASN A 435 30.63 6.06 4.24
CA ASN A 435 30.75 5.21 5.42
C ASN A 435 30.47 5.96 6.74
N GLY A 436 29.56 6.95 6.71
CA GLY A 436 29.18 7.77 7.87
C GLY A 436 30.22 8.81 8.28
N VAL A 437 31.19 9.13 7.40
CA VAL A 437 32.14 10.22 7.61
C VAL A 437 31.57 11.52 7.06
N MET A 438 31.60 12.58 7.88
CA MET A 438 31.12 13.92 7.58
C MET A 438 32.25 14.91 7.82
N ALA A 439 32.55 15.74 6.81
CA ALA A 439 33.75 16.58 6.80
C ALA A 439 33.55 17.90 7.55
N SER A 440 32.31 18.41 7.57
CA SER A 440 31.97 19.68 8.20
C SER A 440 30.56 19.66 8.75
N LYS A 441 30.30 20.45 9.81
CA LYS A 441 28.95 20.69 10.34
C LYS A 441 27.96 21.19 9.27
N ASN A 442 28.48 21.87 8.23
CA ASN A 442 27.70 22.42 7.14
C ASN A 442 27.25 21.37 6.10
N ASP A 443 27.68 20.11 6.24
CA ASP A 443 27.24 19.02 5.36
C ASP A 443 25.81 18.54 5.70
N LEU A 444 25.26 18.96 6.84
CA LEU A 444 23.86 18.76 7.22
C LEU A 444 22.96 19.67 6.39
N ASN A 445 22.08 19.08 5.59
CA ASN A 445 21.30 19.83 4.60
C ASN A 445 19.86 19.34 4.43
N HIS A 446 19.45 18.25 5.08
CA HIS A 446 18.11 17.69 4.91
C HIS A 446 17.42 17.36 6.23
N ALA A 447 16.23 17.90 6.43
CA ALA A 447 15.42 17.68 7.62
C ALA A 447 14.43 16.53 7.42
N LEU A 448 14.31 15.65 8.41
CA LEU A 448 13.42 14.49 8.42
C LEU A 448 12.74 14.37 9.79
N LEU A 449 11.73 13.49 9.86
CA LEU A 449 11.10 13.13 11.12
C LEU A 449 11.45 11.69 11.49
N LEU A 450 12.15 11.49 12.60
CA LEU A 450 12.38 10.17 13.18
C LEU A 450 11.10 9.70 13.87
N VAL A 451 10.52 8.60 13.38
CA VAL A 451 9.20 8.10 13.83
C VAL A 451 9.25 6.72 14.44
N GLY A 452 10.38 6.03 14.34
CA GLY A 452 10.52 4.69 14.88
C GLY A 452 11.90 4.11 14.69
N TYR A 453 12.05 2.88 15.15
CA TYR A 453 13.26 2.09 15.03
C TYR A 453 12.91 0.61 14.96
N GLY A 454 13.84 -0.20 14.49
CA GLY A 454 13.72 -1.65 14.48
C GLY A 454 15.08 -2.32 14.52
N THR A 455 15.05 -3.66 14.48
CA THR A 455 16.25 -4.49 14.37
C THR A 455 16.00 -5.53 13.28
N ASP A 456 16.95 -5.67 12.38
CA ASP A 456 16.97 -6.66 11.31
C ASP A 456 18.08 -7.69 11.57
N SER A 457 17.86 -8.94 11.16
CA SER A 457 18.82 -10.03 11.41
C SER A 457 20.13 -9.91 10.63
N VAL A 458 20.14 -9.17 9.52
CA VAL A 458 21.30 -8.99 8.63
C VAL A 458 21.91 -7.59 8.82
N HIS A 459 21.07 -6.56 8.83
CA HIS A 459 21.53 -5.16 8.85
C HIS A 459 21.65 -4.58 10.27
N GLY A 460 21.19 -5.31 11.29
CA GLY A 460 21.22 -4.85 12.68
C GLY A 460 20.16 -3.79 12.97
N ASP A 461 20.45 -2.91 13.93
CA ASP A 461 19.53 -1.84 14.31
C ASP A 461 19.36 -0.82 13.18
N TYR A 462 18.15 -0.29 13.02
CA TYR A 462 17.86 0.77 12.05
C TYR A 462 16.80 1.76 12.57
N TRP A 463 16.80 2.94 11.97
CA TRP A 463 15.89 4.05 12.22
C TRP A 463 14.87 4.15 11.10
N ILE A 464 13.62 4.51 11.45
CA ILE A 464 12.54 4.76 10.48
C ILE A 464 12.31 6.27 10.45
N LEU A 465 12.65 6.88 9.32
CA LEU A 465 12.56 8.31 9.08
C LEU A 465 11.46 8.60 8.07
N LYS A 466 10.57 9.55 8.35
CA LYS A 466 9.57 10.05 7.42
C LYS A 466 10.13 11.26 6.68
N ASN A 467 10.03 11.26 5.35
CA ASN A 467 10.45 12.36 4.49
C ASN A 467 9.26 13.24 4.08
N SER A 468 9.56 14.43 3.56
CA SER A 468 8.59 15.40 3.02
C SER A 468 8.37 15.25 1.51
N TYR A 469 9.10 14.38 0.82
CA TYR A 469 9.02 14.17 -0.64
C TYR A 469 7.79 13.34 -1.10
N GLY A 470 6.77 13.25 -0.25
CA GLY A 470 5.55 12.48 -0.51
C GLY A 470 5.78 10.97 -0.51
N SER A 471 4.69 10.22 -0.76
CA SER A 471 4.71 8.75 -0.71
C SER A 471 5.39 8.09 -1.91
N LEU A 472 5.81 8.86 -2.92
CA LEU A 472 6.45 8.33 -4.13
C LEU A 472 7.95 8.12 -3.97
N TRP A 473 8.56 8.76 -2.97
CA TRP A 473 9.98 8.64 -2.68
C TRP A 473 10.22 7.56 -1.61
N GLY A 474 11.28 6.77 -1.74
CA GLY A 474 11.64 5.76 -0.74
C GLY A 474 10.62 4.63 -0.55
N ASP A 475 10.52 4.15 0.70
CA ASP A 475 9.59 3.10 1.11
C ASP A 475 8.26 3.75 1.55
N ASP A 476 7.43 4.13 0.58
CA ASP A 476 6.16 4.87 0.78
C ASP A 476 6.34 6.22 1.53
N GLY A 477 7.41 6.96 1.22
CA GLY A 477 7.76 8.23 1.88
C GLY A 477 8.66 8.06 3.12
N PHE A 478 9.09 6.83 3.42
CA PHE A 478 9.95 6.52 4.56
C PHE A 478 11.31 5.99 4.16
N LEU A 479 12.30 6.23 5.02
CA LEU A 479 13.67 5.77 4.91
C LEU A 479 14.00 4.86 6.10
N LYS A 480 14.55 3.67 5.83
CA LYS A 480 15.12 2.80 6.87
C LYS A 480 16.62 3.01 6.92
N LEU A 481 17.08 3.93 7.77
CA LEU A 481 18.50 4.25 7.94
C LEU A 481 19.17 3.27 8.90
N VAL A 482 20.17 2.52 8.43
CA VAL A 482 20.95 1.60 9.27
C VAL A 482 21.65 2.38 10.38
N ALA A 483 21.50 1.93 11.62
CA ALA A 483 22.15 2.54 12.78
C ALA A 483 23.64 2.17 12.80
N ASP A 484 24.51 3.18 12.83
CA ASP A 484 25.97 2.99 12.90
C ASP A 484 26.49 3.27 14.32
N THR A 485 27.81 3.22 14.47
CA THR A 485 28.53 3.55 15.72
C THR A 485 29.14 4.96 15.68
N LYS A 486 28.80 5.75 14.67
CA LYS A 486 29.29 7.10 14.39
C LYS A 486 28.16 8.10 14.70
N ILE A 487 28.07 9.17 13.93
CA ILE A 487 27.03 10.21 14.03
C ILE A 487 25.76 9.88 13.22
N ASN A 488 25.64 8.69 12.62
CA ASN A 488 24.51 8.27 11.79
C ASN A 488 24.13 9.32 10.73
N CYS A 489 25.11 9.80 9.95
CA CYS A 489 24.93 10.82 8.91
C CYS A 489 24.47 12.20 9.40
N GLY A 490 24.68 12.48 10.68
CA GLY A 490 24.23 13.72 11.30
C GLY A 490 22.91 13.59 12.07
N LEU A 491 22.23 12.44 12.00
CA LEU A 491 20.99 12.18 12.75
C LEU A 491 21.16 12.45 14.24
N ASN A 492 22.33 12.10 14.80
CA ASN A 492 22.64 12.28 16.23
C ASN A 492 22.99 13.72 16.61
N ILE A 493 23.18 14.62 15.64
CA ILE A 493 23.72 15.98 15.85
C ILE A 493 22.60 16.99 16.09
N PHE A 494 21.47 16.85 15.38
CA PHE A 494 20.38 17.81 15.46
C PHE A 494 18.99 17.22 15.77
N PRO A 495 18.83 16.31 16.75
CA PRO A 495 17.51 15.87 17.17
C PRO A 495 16.86 16.89 18.12
N VAL A 496 15.71 17.44 17.71
CA VAL A 496 14.92 18.38 18.52
C VAL A 496 13.45 17.97 18.56
N ILE A 497 12.77 18.30 19.65
CA ILE A 497 11.32 18.08 19.82
C ILE A 497 10.61 19.37 20.22
N PRO A 498 9.34 19.56 19.82
CA PRO A 498 8.50 20.58 20.42
C PRO A 498 8.07 20.17 21.84
N ILE A 499 7.90 21.15 22.73
CA ILE A 499 7.41 20.93 24.10
C ILE A 499 6.17 21.79 24.40
N GLY A 500 5.43 21.36 25.41
CA GLY A 500 4.18 22.03 25.82
C GLY A 500 3.08 21.99 24.76
N ALA A 501 3.13 20.98 23.87
CA ALA A 501 2.15 20.83 22.81
C ALA A 501 0.73 20.67 23.38
N LYS A 502 -0.21 21.49 22.89
CA LYS A 502 -1.64 21.43 23.25
C LYS A 502 -2.48 21.32 22.00
N ALA A 503 -3.50 20.47 22.04
CA ALA A 503 -4.48 20.36 20.97
C ALA A 503 -5.35 21.63 20.91
N GLY A 504 -5.52 22.16 19.70
CA GLY A 504 -6.43 23.26 19.40
C GLY A 504 -7.82 22.76 19.00
N VAL A 505 -8.73 23.69 18.69
CA VAL A 505 -10.14 23.41 18.35
C VAL A 505 -10.29 22.56 17.08
N GLN A 506 -9.36 22.68 16.13
CA GLN A 506 -9.31 21.93 14.87
C GLN A 506 -8.40 20.68 14.93
N ALA A 507 -7.93 20.27 16.11
CA ALA A 507 -7.18 19.02 16.26
C ALA A 507 -7.93 17.78 15.71
N PRO A 508 -9.27 17.68 15.81
CA PRO A 508 -10.02 16.67 15.08
C PRO A 508 -10.45 17.19 13.69
N THR A 509 -10.49 16.30 12.69
CA THR A 509 -10.91 16.58 11.31
C THR A 509 -12.10 17.54 11.22
N THR A 510 -12.03 18.57 10.35
CA THR A 510 -13.13 19.53 10.15
C THR A 510 -14.44 18.81 9.78
N PHE A 511 -15.59 19.45 10.00
CA PHE A 511 -16.91 18.88 9.67
C PHE A 511 -16.99 18.40 8.20
N GLU A 512 -16.52 19.20 7.24
CA GLU A 512 -16.52 18.83 5.81
C GLU A 512 -15.64 17.60 5.52
N HIS A 513 -14.49 17.48 6.19
CA HIS A 513 -13.63 16.31 6.05
C HIS A 513 -14.23 15.06 6.68
N ARG A 514 -14.93 15.20 7.82
CA ARG A 514 -15.70 14.09 8.39
C ARG A 514 -16.80 13.63 7.44
N VAL A 515 -17.48 14.55 6.73
CA VAL A 515 -18.47 14.19 5.70
C VAL A 515 -17.82 13.41 4.55
N LEU A 516 -16.66 13.86 4.04
CA LEU A 516 -15.92 13.16 2.98
C LEU A 516 -15.48 11.76 3.40
N ILE A 517 -14.88 11.62 4.59
CA ILE A 517 -14.43 10.34 5.15
C ILE A 517 -15.62 9.41 5.36
N LEU A 518 -16.71 9.92 5.92
CA LEU A 518 -17.94 9.16 6.14
C LEU A 518 -18.49 8.66 4.80
N ASN A 519 -18.59 9.53 3.79
CA ASN A 519 -19.08 9.16 2.46
C ASN A 519 -18.17 8.12 1.80
N ALA A 520 -16.85 8.29 1.82
CA ALA A 520 -15.92 7.35 1.21
C ALA A 520 -15.91 5.96 1.88
N ILE A 521 -16.07 5.91 3.21
CA ILE A 521 -15.98 4.66 3.98
C ILE A 521 -17.32 3.92 4.03
N VAL A 522 -18.41 4.66 4.23
CA VAL A 522 -19.71 4.11 4.60
C VAL A 522 -20.61 3.92 3.38
N LEU A 523 -20.68 4.91 2.48
CA LEU A 523 -21.63 4.92 1.38
C LEU A 523 -21.47 3.72 0.42
N PRO A 524 -20.27 3.36 -0.06
CA PRO A 524 -20.12 2.21 -0.96
C PRO A 524 -20.58 0.90 -0.32
N GLY A 525 -20.29 0.73 0.98
CA GLY A 525 -20.68 -0.47 1.72
C GLY A 525 -22.20 -0.58 1.94
N ILE A 526 -22.85 0.55 2.25
CA ILE A 526 -24.31 0.62 2.40
C ILE A 526 -24.98 0.35 1.07
N LEU A 527 -24.61 1.07 0.01
CA LEU A 527 -25.22 0.94 -1.32
C LEU A 527 -25.11 -0.50 -1.84
N PHE A 528 -23.94 -1.12 -1.67
CA PHE A 528 -23.75 -2.52 -2.01
C PHE A 528 -24.74 -3.44 -1.26
N THR A 529 -24.89 -3.29 0.06
CA THR A 529 -25.85 -4.14 0.80
C THR A 529 -27.31 -3.81 0.51
N ALA A 530 -27.63 -2.53 0.29
CA ALA A 530 -28.96 -2.06 -0.04
C ALA A 530 -29.45 -2.51 -1.43
N ALA A 531 -28.54 -2.74 -2.38
CA ALA A 531 -28.86 -3.29 -3.69
C ALA A 531 -29.50 -4.69 -3.62
N VAL A 532 -29.30 -5.43 -2.52
CA VAL A 532 -29.81 -6.80 -2.34
C VAL A 532 -30.81 -6.90 -1.18
N PHE A 533 -30.60 -6.15 -0.11
CA PHE A 533 -31.41 -6.22 1.10
C PHE A 533 -31.88 -4.83 1.52
N GLU A 534 -33.19 -4.58 1.50
CA GLU A 534 -33.75 -3.35 2.01
C GLU A 534 -33.35 -3.12 3.49
N PRO A 535 -32.89 -1.91 3.85
CA PRO A 535 -32.47 -1.60 5.22
C PRO A 535 -33.66 -1.71 6.18
N PRO A 536 -33.59 -2.54 7.25
CA PRO A 536 -34.59 -2.56 8.30
C PRO A 536 -34.51 -1.30 9.17
N GLY A 537 -35.60 -0.97 9.89
CA GLY A 537 -35.69 0.27 10.68
C GLY A 537 -34.55 0.46 11.68
N TRP A 538 -34.09 -0.61 12.34
CA TRP A 538 -32.95 -0.55 13.28
C TRP A 538 -31.63 -0.17 12.57
N VAL A 539 -31.45 -0.53 11.30
CA VAL A 539 -30.28 -0.14 10.51
C VAL A 539 -30.32 1.34 10.20
N LEU A 540 -31.48 1.86 9.77
CA LEU A 540 -31.64 3.29 9.52
C LEU A 540 -31.35 4.11 10.78
N GLN A 541 -31.81 3.66 11.95
CA GLN A 541 -31.48 4.27 13.23
C GLN A 541 -29.98 4.20 13.56
N GLN A 542 -29.32 3.06 13.32
CA GLN A 542 -27.88 2.93 13.54
C GLN A 542 -27.06 3.79 12.59
N LEU A 543 -27.49 3.93 11.33
CA LEU A 543 -26.85 4.80 10.36
C LEU A 543 -27.00 6.27 10.73
N ASP A 544 -28.19 6.69 11.15
CA ASP A 544 -28.42 8.04 11.68
C ASP A 544 -27.59 8.30 12.94
N HIS A 545 -27.48 7.33 13.85
CA HIS A 545 -26.62 7.44 15.02
C HIS A 545 -25.13 7.54 14.65
N LEU A 546 -24.67 6.76 13.67
CA LEU A 546 -23.29 6.83 13.18
C LEU A 546 -23.00 8.17 12.52
N TYR A 547 -23.95 8.68 11.74
CA TYR A 547 -23.87 10.00 11.11
C TYR A 547 -23.76 11.10 12.18
N LYS A 548 -24.68 11.11 13.16
CA LYS A 548 -24.70 12.08 14.27
C LYS A 548 -23.52 12.00 15.23
N LYS A 549 -22.92 10.81 15.38
CA LYS A 549 -21.77 10.61 16.27
C LYS A 549 -20.45 10.96 15.58
N PHE A 550 -20.37 10.73 14.27
CA PHE A 550 -19.15 10.92 13.51
C PHE A 550 -18.98 12.36 13.02
N LEU A 551 -20.08 13.02 12.63
CA LEU A 551 -20.12 14.46 12.37
C LEU A 551 -20.17 15.20 13.69
#